data_AF-A0A0N4UWL3-F1
#
_entry.id   AF-A0A0N4UWL3-F1
#
_cell.length_a   1.000
_cell.length_b   1.000
_cell.length_c   1.000
_cell.angle_alpha   90.00
_cell.angle_beta   90.00
_cell.angle_gamma   90.00
#
_symmetry.space_group_name_H-M   'P 1'
#
loop_
_entity.id
_entity.type
_entity.pdbx_description
1 polymer ?
#
loop_
_entity_poly.entity_id
_entity_poly.type
_entity_poly.pdbx_seq_one_letter_code
_entity_poly.pdbx_strand_id
1 'polypeptide(L)'
;MHYRKNEFSTDSQATLLPKDPLHENTMGSGTGPTFLDVLLVNTHYNCQDRCKDYKTECQNGGYPHPRDCSKCICPSGFAGTYCDERVSCLLKLKCFEKYILN
;
A
#
# COMPACT_ATOMS: atom_id res chain seq x y z
N MET A 1 -9.44 3.35 -2.21
CA MET A 1 -10.61 4.23 -2.54
C MET A 1 -11.85 3.89 -1.68
N HIS A 2 -11.78 4.01 -0.36
CA HIS A 2 -12.87 3.57 0.54
C HIS A 2 -13.39 4.74 1.38
N TYR A 3 -14.67 4.74 1.73
CA TYR A 3 -15.26 5.74 2.64
C TYR A 3 -14.79 5.57 4.09
N ARG A 4 -14.93 6.64 4.88
CA ARG A 4 -14.71 6.63 6.33
C ARG A 4 -15.93 6.05 7.06
N LYS A 5 -15.76 5.68 8.32
CA LYS A 5 -16.82 5.08 9.13
C LYS A 5 -18.02 6.00 9.39
N ASN A 6 -17.80 7.32 9.40
CA ASN A 6 -18.81 8.34 9.66
C ASN A 6 -19.18 9.14 8.41
N GLU A 7 -18.88 8.62 7.22
CA GLU A 7 -19.20 9.28 5.96
C GLU A 7 -20.72 9.52 5.86
N PHE A 8 -21.11 10.71 5.42
CA PHE A 8 -22.51 11.15 5.31
C PHE A 8 -23.33 11.12 6.61
N SER A 9 -22.69 10.98 7.77
CA SER A 9 -23.36 11.02 9.08
C SER A 9 -23.83 12.43 9.45
N THR A 10 -25.03 12.55 10.02
CA THR A 10 -25.59 13.83 10.49
C THR A 10 -25.30 14.11 11.96
N ASP A 11 -24.98 13.09 12.74
CA ASP A 11 -24.72 13.14 14.19
C ASP A 11 -23.29 12.67 14.55
N SER A 12 -22.43 12.52 13.54
CA SER A 12 -21.06 11.99 13.63
C SER A 12 -20.95 10.53 14.07
N GLN A 13 -22.06 9.79 14.19
CA GLN A 13 -22.03 8.36 14.46
C GLN A 13 -21.55 7.56 13.25
N ALA A 14 -21.05 6.35 13.51
CA ALA A 14 -20.62 5.45 12.46
C ALA A 14 -21.81 4.98 11.62
N THR A 15 -21.80 5.30 10.34
CA THR A 15 -22.77 4.86 9.32
C THR A 15 -22.32 3.59 8.64
N LEU A 16 -21.01 3.30 8.66
CA LEU A 16 -20.41 2.13 8.05
C LEU A 16 -19.40 1.49 9.00
N LEU A 17 -19.66 0.24 9.38
CA LEU A 17 -18.80 -0.55 10.26
C LEU A 17 -18.27 -1.76 9.50
N PRO A 18 -16.95 -2.06 9.59
CA PRO A 18 -16.42 -3.26 8.99
C PRO A 18 -16.89 -4.49 9.78
N LYS A 19 -16.96 -5.64 9.12
CA LYS A 19 -17.27 -6.90 9.77
C LYS A 19 -16.21 -7.29 10.81
N ASP A 20 -14.94 -6.98 10.52
CA ASP A 20 -13.84 -7.15 11.47
C ASP A 20 -13.56 -5.81 12.18
N PRO A 21 -13.78 -5.73 13.51
CA PRO A 21 -13.57 -4.51 14.29
C PRO A 21 -12.15 -3.94 14.20
N LEU A 22 -11.13 -4.75 13.92
CA LEU A 22 -9.75 -4.27 13.80
C LEU A 22 -9.55 -3.27 12.65
N HIS A 23 -10.47 -3.25 11.68
CA HIS A 23 -10.39 -2.41 10.49
C HIS A 23 -11.23 -1.11 10.60
N GLU A 24 -11.87 -0.85 11.73
CA GLU A 24 -12.80 0.29 11.87
C GLU A 24 -12.14 1.63 11.54
N ASN A 25 -10.89 1.81 11.98
CA ASN A 25 -10.14 3.05 11.77
C ASN A 25 -9.16 2.99 10.59
N THR A 26 -9.11 1.87 9.85
CA THR A 26 -8.27 1.75 8.65
C THR A 26 -9.01 2.16 7.38
N MET A 27 -10.34 2.12 7.39
CA MET A 27 -11.17 2.53 6.27
C MET A 27 -11.14 4.06 6.09
N GLY A 28 -11.04 4.50 4.84
CA GLY A 28 -11.10 5.93 4.50
C GLY A 28 -9.91 6.75 5.00
N SER A 29 -8.69 6.18 5.04
CA SER A 29 -7.49 6.89 5.52
C SER A 29 -7.30 8.27 4.88
N GLY A 30 -7.70 8.44 3.61
CA GLY A 30 -7.63 9.71 2.89
C GLY A 30 -6.19 10.18 2.61
N THR A 31 -5.20 9.31 2.77
CA THR A 31 -3.76 9.62 2.59
C THR A 31 -3.29 9.47 1.13
N GLY A 32 -4.22 9.23 0.19
CA GLY A 32 -3.94 8.92 -1.22
C GLY A 32 -4.26 7.46 -1.58
N PRO A 33 -3.91 7.03 -2.82
CA PRO A 33 -4.09 5.66 -3.27
C PRO A 33 -3.30 4.67 -2.39
N THR A 34 -3.94 3.59 -1.99
CA THR A 34 -3.27 2.50 -1.28
C THR A 34 -2.38 1.70 -2.24
N PHE A 35 -1.48 0.88 -1.68
CA PHE A 35 -0.69 -0.08 -2.46
C PHE A 35 -1.56 -0.92 -3.41
N LEU A 36 -2.72 -1.39 -2.94
CA LEU A 36 -3.66 -2.18 -3.73
C LEU A 36 -4.38 -1.35 -4.80
N ASP A 37 -4.71 -0.09 -4.53
CA ASP A 37 -5.28 0.80 -5.54
C ASP A 37 -4.29 0.99 -6.73
N VAL A 38 -3.01 1.23 -6.43
CA VAL A 38 -1.96 1.40 -7.45
C VAL A 38 -1.70 0.09 -8.21
N LEU A 39 -1.63 -1.04 -7.50
CA LEU A 39 -1.49 -2.36 -8.11
C LEU A 39 -2.66 -2.65 -9.06
N LEU A 40 -3.90 -2.39 -8.63
CA LEU A 40 -5.08 -2.59 -9.46
C LEU A 40 -5.00 -1.81 -10.77
N VAL A 41 -4.64 -0.52 -10.71
CA VAL A 41 -4.49 0.33 -11.90
C VAL A 41 -3.35 -0.18 -12.79
N ASN A 42 -2.19 -0.50 -12.22
CA ASN A 42 -1.05 -1.01 -12.99
C ASN A 42 -1.38 -2.33 -13.71
N THR A 43 -2.11 -3.22 -13.05
CA THR A 43 -2.58 -4.48 -13.65
C THR A 43 -3.60 -4.21 -14.75
N HIS A 44 -4.58 -3.34 -14.50
CA HIS A 44 -5.62 -3.04 -15.49
C HIS A 44 -5.05 -2.45 -16.79
N TYR A 45 -4.04 -1.59 -16.68
CA TYR A 45 -3.36 -0.98 -17.84
C TYR A 45 -2.10 -1.73 -18.28
N ASN A 46 -1.90 -2.97 -17.85
CA ASN A 46 -0.77 -3.82 -18.23
C ASN A 46 0.61 -3.15 -18.07
N CYS A 47 0.78 -2.28 -17.07
CA CYS A 47 2.02 -1.55 -16.85
C CYS A 47 3.20 -2.48 -16.50
N GLN A 48 2.91 -3.68 -15.97
CA GLN A 48 3.91 -4.69 -15.64
C GLN A 48 4.47 -5.42 -16.87
N ASP A 49 3.81 -5.31 -18.03
CA ASP A 49 4.26 -5.99 -19.27
C ASP A 49 5.65 -5.57 -19.70
N ARG A 50 6.04 -4.34 -19.38
CA ARG A 50 7.38 -3.79 -19.65
C ARG A 50 8.49 -4.49 -18.88
N CYS A 51 8.14 -5.23 -17.82
CA CYS A 51 9.07 -5.97 -16.99
C CYS A 51 9.04 -7.48 -17.25
N LYS A 52 8.34 -7.96 -18.29
CA LYS A 52 8.22 -9.40 -18.62
C LYS A 52 9.57 -10.09 -18.83
N ASP A 53 10.55 -9.38 -19.38
CA ASP A 53 11.89 -9.93 -19.64
C ASP A 53 12.82 -9.88 -18.41
N TYR A 54 12.38 -9.25 -17.31
CA TYR A 54 13.14 -9.15 -16.08
C TYR A 54 12.80 -10.29 -15.13
N LYS A 55 13.83 -10.85 -14.48
CA LYS A 55 13.69 -11.95 -13.51
C LYS A 55 13.59 -11.46 -12.06
N THR A 56 13.02 -10.28 -11.85
CA THR A 56 12.90 -9.69 -10.53
C THR A 56 11.80 -10.40 -9.74
N GLU A 57 12.18 -11.17 -8.73
CA GLU A 57 11.26 -11.93 -7.89
C GLU A 57 10.91 -11.15 -6.62
N CYS A 58 9.75 -10.51 -6.63
CA CYS A 58 9.24 -9.76 -5.49
C CYS A 58 8.59 -10.70 -4.46
N GLN A 59 9.00 -10.57 -3.20
CA GLN A 59 8.49 -11.34 -2.07
C GLN A 59 7.34 -10.62 -1.37
N ASN A 60 6.66 -11.32 -0.47
CA ASN A 60 5.63 -10.77 0.43
C ASN A 60 4.50 -9.98 -0.27
N GLY A 61 4.19 -10.34 -1.51
CA GLY A 61 3.14 -9.67 -2.30
C GLY A 61 3.57 -8.35 -2.96
N GLY A 62 4.88 -8.05 -3.01
CA GLY A 62 5.41 -6.98 -3.84
C GLY A 62 5.28 -7.28 -5.34
N TYR A 63 5.48 -6.25 -6.17
CA TYR A 63 5.47 -6.39 -7.63
C TYR A 63 6.57 -5.55 -8.31
N PRO A 64 7.04 -5.93 -9.51
CA PRO A 64 8.11 -5.19 -10.19
C PRO A 64 7.73 -3.74 -10.43
N HIS A 65 8.66 -2.82 -10.15
CA HIS A 65 8.41 -1.40 -10.33
C HIS A 65 8.32 -1.08 -11.84
N PRO A 66 7.20 -0.54 -12.34
CA PRO A 66 6.93 -0.44 -13.78
C PRO A 66 7.82 0.54 -14.55
N ARG A 67 8.60 1.38 -13.84
CA ARG A 67 9.62 2.28 -14.43
C ARG A 67 11.06 1.81 -14.19
N ASP A 68 11.24 0.78 -13.36
CA ASP A 68 12.55 0.27 -12.98
C ASP A 68 12.39 -1.20 -12.59
N CYS A 69 12.46 -2.06 -13.59
CA CYS A 69 12.13 -3.48 -13.44
C CYS A 69 13.15 -4.23 -12.56
N SER A 70 14.25 -3.61 -12.13
CA SER A 70 15.26 -4.24 -11.27
C SER A 70 14.89 -4.26 -9.78
N LYS A 71 13.82 -3.56 -9.39
CA LYS A 71 13.35 -3.44 -8.01
C LYS A 71 11.85 -3.65 -7.87
N CYS A 72 11.42 -3.89 -6.65
CA CYS A 72 10.02 -4.11 -6.30
C CYS A 72 9.38 -2.88 -5.65
N ILE A 73 8.07 -2.75 -5.85
CA ILE A 73 7.20 -1.94 -4.99
C ILE A 73 6.71 -2.86 -3.88
N CYS A 74 6.93 -2.47 -2.62
CA CYS A 74 6.63 -3.30 -1.46
C CYS A 74 5.34 -2.87 -0.76
N PRO A 75 4.53 -3.82 -0.27
CA PRO A 75 3.43 -3.50 0.62
C PRO A 75 3.95 -2.99 1.97
N SER A 76 3.11 -2.24 2.68
CA SER A 76 3.45 -1.68 3.99
C SER A 76 3.95 -2.76 4.95
N GLY A 77 5.08 -2.49 5.62
CA GLY A 77 5.72 -3.43 6.54
C GLY A 77 6.88 -4.24 5.94
N PHE A 78 7.08 -4.16 4.62
CA PHE A 78 8.22 -4.78 3.93
C PHE A 78 9.09 -3.75 3.21
N ALA A 79 10.37 -4.08 3.05
CA ALA A 79 11.38 -3.25 2.41
C ALA A 79 12.44 -4.14 1.73
N GLY A 80 13.52 -3.51 1.24
CA GLY A 80 14.54 -4.17 0.42
C GLY A 80 14.18 -4.16 -1.06
N THR A 81 15.16 -4.46 -1.91
CA THR A 81 15.00 -4.48 -3.38
C THR A 81 13.92 -5.48 -3.81
N TYR A 82 13.79 -6.58 -3.07
CA TYR A 82 12.89 -7.69 -3.37
C TYR A 82 11.76 -7.85 -2.36
N CYS A 83 11.53 -6.86 -1.48
CA CYS A 83 10.51 -6.90 -0.43
C CYS A 83 10.66 -8.06 0.57
N ASP A 84 11.88 -8.59 0.73
CA ASP A 84 12.25 -9.71 1.59
C ASP A 84 12.66 -9.26 3.01
N GLU A 85 12.85 -7.96 3.22
CA GLU A 85 13.15 -7.40 4.53
C GLU A 85 11.87 -6.98 5.25
N ARG A 86 11.77 -7.32 6.53
CA ARG A 86 10.74 -6.74 7.41
C ARG A 86 11.19 -5.36 7.87
N VAL A 87 10.30 -4.38 7.74
CA VAL A 87 10.53 -3.07 8.35
C VAL A 87 10.46 -3.24 9.87
N SER A 88 11.62 -3.21 10.53
CA SER A 88 11.67 -3.26 11.99
C SER A 88 11.25 -1.91 12.55
N CYS A 89 10.00 -1.83 13.02
CA CYS A 89 9.51 -0.70 13.82
C CYS A 89 10.04 -0.82 15.25
N LEU A 90 11.36 -0.88 15.44
CA LEU A 90 11.99 -1.02 16.75
C LEU A 90 12.80 0.21 17.19
N LEU A 91 12.37 1.41 16.79
CA LEU A 91 12.56 2.62 17.58
C LEU A 91 11.52 3.64 17.13
N LYS A 92 10.60 3.97 18.06
CA LYS A 92 9.71 5.13 17.96
C LYS A 92 10.55 6.33 17.50
N LEU A 93 10.39 6.77 16.25
CA LEU A 93 10.66 8.12 15.69
C LEU A 93 11.01 8.14 14.19
N LYS A 94 11.29 7.02 13.50
CA LYS A 94 11.72 7.07 12.08
C LYS A 94 10.80 6.43 11.03
N CYS A 95 9.57 6.05 11.37
CA CYS A 95 8.63 5.55 10.35
C CYS A 95 7.99 6.67 9.50
N PHE A 96 7.96 7.91 9.98
CA PHE A 96 7.24 9.00 9.30
C PHE A 96 8.10 9.84 8.33
N GLU A 97 9.42 9.94 8.55
CA GLU A 97 10.28 10.81 7.72
C GLU A 97 10.69 10.22 6.37
N LYS A 98 10.61 8.90 6.19
CA LYS A 98 11.07 8.27 4.93
C LYS A 98 10.03 8.29 3.80
N TYR A 99 8.80 8.74 4.05
CA TYR A 99 7.69 8.71 3.09
C TYR A 99 7.38 10.05 2.40
N ILE A 100 8.11 11.14 2.69
CA ILE A 100 7.88 12.47 2.08
C ILE A 100 9.01 12.94 1.15
N LEU A 101 10.20 12.32 1.17
CA LEU A 101 11.31 12.72 0.29
C LEU A 101 11.96 11.50 -0.37
N ASN A 102 11.36 11.07 -1.48
CA ASN A 102 12.02 10.69 -2.74
C ASN A 102 10.96 10.39 -3.81
#